data_AF-A0AA50W1B7-F1
#
_entry.id   AF-A0AA50W1B7-F1
#
_cell.length_a   1.000
_cell.length_b   1.000
_cell.length_c   1.000
_cell.angle_alpha   90.00
_cell.angle_beta   90.00
_cell.angle_gamma   90.00
#
_symmetry.space_group_name_H-M   'P 1'
#
loop_
_entity.id
_entity.type
_entity.pdbx_description
1 polymer ?
#
loop_
_entity_poly.entity_id
_entity_poly.type
_entity_poly.pdbx_seq_one_letter_code
_entity_poly.pdbx_strand_id
1 'polypeptide(L)'
;SNIITAEKYFLPFELACQSKASRIVVTALDCLQKLIAYGHLTGNVPDSTTPRKLLIDRIVETICSCFNGPQTDEGVQLQIIKALLTVITSQHVEVHEGTVLLAVRTCYNIYLASK
;
A
#
# COMPACT_ATOMS: atom_id res chain seq x y z
N SER A 1 28.64 4.24 6.52
CA SER A 1 27.28 4.42 7.08
C SER A 1 26.42 3.29 6.55
N ASN A 2 25.94 2.39 7.41
CA ASN A 2 25.06 1.29 6.99
C ASN A 2 23.69 1.87 6.62
N ILE A 3 23.43 2.11 5.33
CA ILE A 3 22.10 2.47 4.85
C ILE A 3 21.24 1.21 4.99
N ILE A 4 20.36 1.19 6.00
CA ILE A 4 19.38 0.13 6.17
C ILE A 4 18.34 0.27 5.07
N THR A 5 18.24 -0.72 4.18
CA THR A 5 17.26 -0.72 3.09
C THR A 5 15.89 -1.15 3.62
N ALA A 6 14.94 -0.21 3.76
CA ALA A 6 13.61 -0.49 4.29
C ALA A 6 12.84 -1.55 3.47
N GLU A 7 13.13 -1.65 2.17
CA GLU A 7 12.53 -2.60 1.22
C GLU A 7 12.56 -4.06 1.72
N LYS A 8 13.64 -4.45 2.43
CA LYS A 8 13.80 -5.82 2.96
C LYS A 8 12.80 -6.14 4.08
N TYR A 9 12.20 -5.13 4.69
CA TYR A 9 11.27 -5.24 5.80
C TYR A 9 9.81 -5.07 5.36
N PHE A 10 9.52 -5.15 4.07
CA PHE A 10 8.14 -5.07 3.57
C PHE A 10 7.27 -6.28 3.98
N LEU A 11 7.83 -7.50 3.97
CA LEU A 11 7.07 -8.74 4.21
C LEU A 11 6.24 -8.73 5.52
N PRO A 12 6.75 -8.26 6.68
CA PRO A 12 5.93 -8.08 7.87
C PRO A 12 4.68 -7.20 7.68
N PHE A 13 4.78 -6.12 6.91
CA PHE A 13 3.64 -5.25 6.62
C PHE A 13 2.62 -5.93 5.72
N GLU A 14 3.10 -6.68 4.71
CA GLU A 14 2.22 -7.48 3.85
C GLU A 14 1.41 -8.50 4.66
N LEU A 15 2.06 -9.22 5.56
CA LEU A 15 1.38 -10.16 6.46
C LEU A 15 0.43 -9.44 7.43
N ALA A 16 0.80 -8.27 7.93
CA ALA A 16 -0.04 -7.47 8.81
C ALA A 16 -1.30 -6.97 8.09
N CYS A 17 -1.21 -6.59 6.81
CA CYS A 17 -2.33 -6.22 5.96
C CYS A 17 -3.31 -7.39 5.71
N GLN A 18 -2.83 -8.63 5.76
CA GLN A 18 -3.65 -9.85 5.61
C GLN A 18 -4.31 -10.30 6.94
N SER A 19 -4.04 -9.60 8.05
CA SER A 19 -4.59 -9.93 9.36
C SER A 19 -6.11 -9.75 9.41
N LYS A 20 -6.79 -10.61 10.19
CA LYS A 20 -8.22 -10.46 10.50
C LYS A 20 -8.52 -9.37 11.53
N ALA A 21 -7.50 -8.82 12.18
CA ALA A 21 -7.66 -7.78 13.19
C ALA A 21 -7.51 -6.39 12.57
N SER A 22 -8.61 -5.64 12.41
CA SER A 22 -8.62 -4.32 11.77
C SER A 22 -7.58 -3.35 12.36
N ARG A 23 -7.35 -3.38 13.68
CA ARG A 23 -6.33 -2.54 14.34
C ARG A 23 -4.91 -2.79 13.83
N ILE A 24 -4.57 -4.04 13.50
CA ILE A 24 -3.26 -4.41 12.94
C ILE A 24 -3.16 -3.86 11.52
N VAL A 25 -4.19 -4.07 10.69
CA VAL A 25 -4.25 -3.59 9.31
C VAL A 25 -4.14 -2.06 9.25
N VAL A 26 -4.90 -1.34 10.07
CA VAL A 26 -4.84 0.13 10.20
C VAL A 26 -3.42 0.59 10.51
N THR A 27 -2.75 -0.05 11.46
CA THR A 27 -1.38 0.32 11.86
C THR A 27 -0.40 0.05 10.74
N ALA A 28 -0.53 -1.08 10.04
CA ALA A 28 0.35 -1.43 8.92
C ALA A 28 0.21 -0.44 7.76
N LEU A 29 -1.02 -0.10 7.36
CA LEU A 29 -1.30 0.85 6.30
C LEU A 29 -0.80 2.27 6.64
N ASP A 30 -1.00 2.71 7.88
CA ASP A 30 -0.53 4.02 8.34
C ASP A 30 1.02 4.10 8.36
N CYS A 31 1.69 3.01 8.75
CA CYS A 31 3.14 2.91 8.69
C CYS A 31 3.66 2.92 7.24
N LEU A 32 3.05 2.15 6.34
CA LEU A 32 3.40 2.14 4.92
C LEU A 32 3.26 3.54 4.31
N GLN A 33 2.14 4.22 4.61
CA GLN A 33 1.90 5.59 4.18
C GLN A 33 3.04 6.52 4.61
N LYS A 34 3.41 6.51 5.90
CA LYS A 34 4.49 7.36 6.43
C LYS A 34 5.84 7.04 5.82
N LEU A 35 6.21 5.76 5.72
CA LEU A 35 7.50 5.35 5.16
C LEU A 35 7.66 5.82 3.71
N ILE A 36 6.60 5.76 2.92
CA ILE A 36 6.59 6.22 1.53
C ILE A 36 6.63 7.75 1.47
N ALA A 37 5.81 8.44 2.30
CA ALA A 37 5.77 9.90 2.36
C ALA A 37 7.13 10.53 2.71
N TYR A 38 7.89 9.89 3.61
CA TYR A 38 9.22 10.36 4.02
C TYR A 38 10.36 9.83 3.12
N GLY A 39 10.04 9.11 2.04
CA GLY A 39 11.03 8.56 1.11
C GLY A 39 11.91 7.46 1.70
N HIS A 40 11.49 6.84 2.81
CA HIS A 40 12.19 5.71 3.42
C HIS A 40 11.91 4.38 2.69
N LEU A 41 10.72 4.27 2.08
CA LEU A 41 10.30 3.12 1.27
C LEU A 41 9.91 3.64 -0.11
N THR A 42 10.77 3.44 -1.11
CA THR A 42 10.51 3.92 -2.49
C THR A 42 10.05 2.79 -3.39
N GLY A 43 10.36 1.54 -3.05
CA GLY A 43 10.02 0.37 -3.84
C GLY A 43 10.74 0.30 -5.19
N ASN A 44 11.78 1.11 -5.42
CA ASN A 44 12.57 1.18 -6.66
C ASN A 44 13.56 0.02 -6.79
N VAL A 45 13.15 -1.18 -6.40
CA VAL A 45 13.88 -2.43 -6.55
C VAL A 45 12.98 -3.46 -7.24
N PRO A 46 13.53 -4.38 -8.05
CA PRO A 46 12.74 -5.45 -8.64
C PRO A 46 12.00 -6.25 -7.58
N ASP A 47 10.73 -6.55 -7.81
CA ASP A 47 9.99 -7.44 -6.92
C ASP A 47 10.55 -8.86 -6.98
N SER A 48 10.61 -9.52 -5.82
CA SER A 48 11.18 -10.86 -5.69
C SER A 48 10.30 -11.98 -6.25
N THR A 49 9.01 -11.72 -6.45
CA THR A 49 8.04 -12.69 -7.00
C THR A 49 7.78 -12.47 -8.48
N THR A 50 7.85 -11.21 -8.94
CA THR A 50 7.59 -10.80 -10.32
C THR A 50 8.69 -9.83 -10.78
N PRO A 51 9.81 -10.33 -11.33
CA PRO A 51 10.97 -9.49 -11.69
C PRO A 51 10.71 -8.40 -12.73
N ARG A 52 9.55 -8.44 -13.42
CA ARG A 52 9.11 -7.42 -14.39
C ARG A 52 8.42 -6.21 -13.75
N LYS A 53 8.14 -6.27 -12.44
CA LYS A 53 7.52 -5.20 -11.65
C LYS A 53 8.48 -4.72 -10.58
N LEU A 54 8.25 -3.51 -10.10
CA LEU A 54 8.95 -2.96 -8.95
C LEU A 54 8.22 -3.34 -7.65
N LEU A 55 8.94 -3.33 -6.53
CA LEU A 55 8.37 -3.62 -5.22
C LEU A 55 7.24 -2.64 -4.86
N ILE A 56 7.30 -1.40 -5.34
CA ILE A 56 6.20 -0.44 -5.16
C ILE A 56 4.87 -0.95 -5.73
N ASP A 57 4.90 -1.71 -6.83
CA ASP A 57 3.67 -2.26 -7.40
C ASP A 57 3.01 -3.26 -6.45
N ARG A 58 3.81 -4.15 -5.85
CA ARG A 58 3.34 -5.11 -4.86
C ARG A 58 2.85 -4.43 -3.58
N ILE A 59 3.50 -3.33 -3.17
CA ILE A 59 3.05 -2.51 -2.03
C ILE A 59 1.64 -1.96 -2.31
N VAL A 60 1.42 -1.38 -3.49
CA VAL A 60 0.10 -0.85 -3.88
C VAL A 60 -0.95 -1.96 -4.00
N GLU A 61 -0.60 -3.10 -4.60
CA GLU A 61 -1.49 -4.28 -4.69
C GLU A 61 -1.89 -4.77 -3.29
N THR A 62 -0.94 -4.81 -2.36
CA THR A 62 -1.17 -5.17 -0.95
C THR A 62 -2.12 -4.18 -0.27
N ILE A 63 -1.89 -2.87 -0.43
CA ILE A 63 -2.78 -1.82 0.10
C ILE A 63 -4.20 -1.99 -0.46
N CYS A 64 -4.32 -2.20 -1.77
CA CYS A 64 -5.62 -2.37 -2.43
C CYS A 64 -6.35 -3.63 -1.93
N SER A 65 -5.63 -4.73 -1.67
CA SER A 65 -6.22 -5.99 -1.18
C SER A 65 -6.83 -5.91 0.22
N CYS A 66 -6.53 -4.85 0.98
CA CYS A 66 -7.13 -4.63 2.30
C CYS A 66 -8.63 -4.29 2.21
N PHE A 67 -9.11 -3.83 1.04
CA PHE A 67 -10.53 -3.58 0.82
C PHE A 67 -11.24 -4.83 0.31
N ASN A 68 -12.21 -5.33 1.08
CA ASN A 68 -12.96 -6.55 0.78
C ASN A 68 -14.47 -6.31 0.58
N GLY A 69 -14.87 -5.06 0.31
CA GLY A 69 -16.28 -4.66 0.15
C GLY A 69 -16.82 -3.83 1.33
N PRO A 70 -18.14 -3.56 1.36
CA PRO A 70 -18.76 -2.63 2.32
C PRO A 70 -18.58 -2.99 3.80
N GLN A 71 -18.30 -4.26 4.10
CA GLN A 71 -18.04 -4.76 5.46
C GLN A 71 -16.62 -4.47 5.98
N THR A 72 -15.75 -3.90 5.13
CA THR A 72 -14.40 -3.51 5.54
C THR A 72 -14.50 -2.43 6.63
N ASP A 73 -13.70 -2.56 7.69
CA ASP A 73 -13.64 -1.57 8.78
C ASP A 73 -13.38 -0.15 8.25
N GLU A 74 -14.15 0.85 8.72
CA GLU A 74 -14.06 2.24 8.24
C GLU A 74 -12.66 2.84 8.46
N GLY A 75 -11.99 2.48 9.56
CA GLY A 75 -10.62 2.89 9.83
C GLY A 75 -9.64 2.32 8.82
N VAL A 76 -9.83 1.06 8.42
CA VAL A 76 -9.07 0.43 7.32
C VAL A 76 -9.36 1.13 6.00
N GLN A 77 -10.63 1.36 5.65
CA GLN A 77 -11.00 2.07 4.41
C GLN A 77 -10.31 3.44 4.31
N LEU A 78 -10.35 4.23 5.38
CA LEU A 78 -9.69 5.54 5.43
C LEU A 78 -8.17 5.43 5.25
N GLN A 79 -7.53 4.44 5.87
CA GLN A 79 -6.08 4.25 5.74
C GLN A 79 -5.67 3.76 4.35
N ILE A 80 -6.51 2.97 3.68
CA ILE A 80 -6.30 2.62 2.26
C ILE A 80 -6.28 3.89 1.42
N ILE A 81 -7.28 4.76 1.55
CA ILE A 81 -7.36 6.02 0.79
C ILE A 81 -6.12 6.89 1.04
N LYS A 82 -5.73 7.09 2.31
CA LYS A 82 -4.55 7.89 2.67
C LYS A 82 -3.26 7.32 2.09
N ALA A 83 -3.07 6.00 2.18
CA ALA A 83 -1.88 5.34 1.67
C ALA A 83 -1.82 5.43 0.13
N LEU A 84 -2.91 5.13 -0.57
CA LEU A 84 -2.97 5.22 -2.03
C LEU A 84 -2.76 6.64 -2.53
N LEU A 85 -3.38 7.65 -1.91
CA LEU A 85 -3.16 9.05 -2.25
C LEU A 85 -1.67 9.41 -2.11
N THR A 86 -1.04 9.00 -1.02
CA THR A 86 0.38 9.27 -0.77
C THR A 86 1.27 8.61 -1.83
N VAL A 87 1.04 7.34 -2.16
CA VAL A 87 1.85 6.62 -3.15
C VAL A 87 1.73 7.26 -4.53
N ILE A 88 0.50 7.52 -4.98
CA ILE A 88 0.24 8.02 -6.35
C ILE A 88 0.75 9.46 -6.54
N THR A 89 0.78 10.26 -5.48
CA THR A 89 1.23 11.66 -5.54
C THR A 89 2.70 11.85 -5.17
N SER A 90 3.38 10.79 -4.74
CA SER A 90 4.77 10.86 -4.31
C SER A 90 5.71 11.09 -5.49
N GLN A 91 6.63 12.03 -5.35
CA GLN A 91 7.69 12.30 -6.34
C GLN A 91 8.87 11.34 -6.22
N HIS A 92 8.83 10.40 -5.27
CA HIS A 92 9.93 9.48 -4.97
C HIS A 92 9.75 8.08 -5.56
N VAL A 93 8.58 7.80 -6.15
CA VAL A 93 8.19 6.45 -6.59
C VAL A 93 7.67 6.47 -8.03
N GLU A 94 7.97 5.42 -8.78
CA GLU A 94 7.44 5.21 -10.12
C GLU A 94 6.55 3.96 -10.12
N VAL A 95 5.24 4.17 -10.24
CA VAL A 95 4.24 3.11 -10.18
C VAL A 95 3.85 2.71 -11.60
N HIS A 96 3.74 1.41 -11.87
CA HIS A 96 3.34 0.92 -13.18
C HIS A 96 1.88 1.32 -13.51
N GLU A 97 1.61 1.61 -14.79
CA GLU A 97 0.30 2.12 -15.24
C GLU A 97 -0.89 1.24 -14.81
N GLY A 98 -0.75 -0.09 -14.96
CA GLY A 98 -1.77 -1.04 -14.53
C GLY A 98 -2.05 -0.99 -13.01
N THR A 99 -1.02 -0.70 -12.21
CA THR A 99 -1.12 -0.57 -10.76
C THR A 99 -1.78 0.75 -10.34
N VAL A 100 -1.54 1.83 -11.09
CA VAL A 100 -2.24 3.11 -10.90
C VAL A 100 -3.75 2.94 -11.11
N LEU A 101 -4.15 2.25 -12.19
CA LEU A 101 -5.56 1.96 -12.47
C LEU A 101 -6.21 1.12 -11.36
N LEU A 102 -5.49 0.15 -10.80
CA LEU A 102 -5.95 -0.64 -9.66
C LEU A 102 -6.21 0.26 -8.44
N ALA A 103 -5.30 1.18 -8.12
CA ALA A 103 -5.47 2.10 -7.01
C ALA A 103 -6.69 3.02 -7.18
N VAL A 104 -6.85 3.61 -8.37
CA VAL A 104 -8.02 4.45 -8.70
C VAL A 104 -9.32 3.65 -8.56
N ARG A 105 -9.36 2.42 -9.10
CA ARG A 105 -10.53 1.54 -8.98
C ARG A 105 -10.85 1.22 -7.53
N THR A 106 -9.85 0.94 -6.71
CA THR A 106 -10.06 0.65 -5.28
C THR A 106 -10.64 1.86 -4.54
N CYS A 107 -10.09 3.06 -4.75
CA CYS A 107 -10.64 4.29 -4.17
C CYS A 107 -12.10 4.53 -4.60
N TYR A 108 -12.41 4.32 -5.88
CA TYR A 108 -13.78 4.45 -6.39
C TYR A 108 -14.73 3.41 -5.79
N ASN A 109 -14.27 2.16 -5.65
CA ASN A 109 -15.06 1.11 -4.99
C ASN A 109 -15.33 1.43 -3.52
N ILE A 110 -14.35 1.98 -2.79
CA ILE A 110 -14.55 2.45 -1.42
C ILE A 110 -15.60 3.56 -1.40
N TYR A 111 -15.49 4.56 -2.28
CA TYR A 111 -16.48 5.64 -2.38
C TYR A 111 -17.91 5.13 -2.61
N LEU A 112 -18.09 4.13 -3.49
CA LEU A 112 -19.41 3.55 -3.75
C LEU A 112 -19.94 2.66 -2.61
N ALA A 113 -19.05 2.03 -1.86
CA ALA A 113 -19.39 1.09 -0.79
C ALA A 113 -19.54 1.74 0.59
N SER A 114 -18.88 2.89 0.79
CA SER A 114 -18.95 3.69 2.00
C SER A 114 -20.32 4.37 2.10
N LYS A 115 -20.88 4.44 3.31
CA LYS A 115 -22.21 4.99 3.58
C LYS A 115 -22.14 6.46 3.98
#